data_AF-A0A183UH14-F1
#
_entry.id   AF-A0A183UH14-F1
#
_cell.length_a   1.000
_cell.length_b   1.000
_cell.length_c   1.000
_cell.angle_alpha   90.00
_cell.angle_beta   90.00
_cell.angle_gamma   90.00
#
_symmetry.space_group_name_H-M   'P 1'
#
loop_
_entity.id
_entity.type
_entity.pdbx_description
1 polymer ?
#
loop_
_entity_poly.entity_id
_entity_poly.type
_entity_poly.pdbx_seq_one_letter_code
_entity_poly.pdbx_strand_id
1 'polypeptide(L)'
;MRISMIYVFIILYSTVLITEGGPITYVACVAACNAAVVACYASLGFVFGTVTAGAGTPAAVLACNAAQSACWVGCSAGGVAPTP
;
A
#
# COMPACT_ATOMS: atom_id res chain seq x y z
N MET A 1 -3.54 -30.53 -23.43
CA MET A 1 -2.59 -29.57 -24.07
C MET A 1 -3.15 -28.15 -24.16
N ARG A 2 -4.38 -27.94 -24.68
CA ARG A 2 -5.01 -26.58 -24.78
C ARG A 2 -5.16 -25.84 -23.43
N ILE A 3 -5.55 -26.55 -22.36
CA ILE A 3 -5.74 -25.96 -21.02
C ILE A 3 -4.41 -25.49 -20.42
N SER A 4 -3.34 -26.29 -20.56
CA SER A 4 -1.99 -25.92 -20.08
C SER A 4 -1.44 -24.68 -20.80
N MET A 5 -1.76 -24.51 -22.08
CA MET A 5 -1.39 -23.31 -22.84
C MET A 5 -2.11 -22.05 -22.35
N ILE A 6 -3.39 -22.16 -21.97
CA ILE A 6 -4.15 -21.04 -21.40
C ILE A 6 -3.55 -20.59 -20.05
N TYR A 7 -3.18 -21.53 -19.18
CA TYR A 7 -2.52 -21.18 -17.92
C TYR A 7 -1.16 -20.52 -18.12
N VAL A 8 -0.37 -20.97 -19.09
CA VAL A 8 0.90 -20.33 -19.45
C VAL A 8 0.66 -18.90 -19.96
N PHE A 9 -0.34 -18.67 -20.80
CA PHE A 9 -0.72 -17.32 -21.25
C PHE A 9 -1.21 -16.42 -20.12
N ILE A 10 -1.99 -16.95 -19.17
CA ILE A 10 -2.47 -16.20 -17.99
C ILE A 10 -1.29 -15.80 -17.09
N ILE A 11 -0.33 -16.71 -16.86
CA ILE A 11 0.86 -16.45 -16.04
C ILE A 11 1.77 -15.42 -16.73
N LEU A 12 1.98 -15.54 -18.05
CA LEU A 12 2.77 -14.56 -18.82
C LEU A 12 2.11 -13.18 -18.86
N TYR A 13 0.78 -13.10 -19.00
CA TYR A 13 0.05 -11.84 -19.00
C TYR A 13 0.08 -11.14 -17.64
N SER A 14 0.01 -11.90 -16.55
CA SER A 14 0.15 -11.34 -15.20
C SER A 14 1.57 -10.85 -14.90
N THR A 15 2.61 -11.42 -15.51
CA THR A 15 3.97 -10.86 -15.41
C THR A 15 4.15 -9.53 -16.15
N VAL A 16 3.43 -9.31 -17.26
CA VAL A 16 3.49 -8.04 -18.03
C VAL A 16 2.79 -6.89 -17.29
N LEU A 17 1.71 -7.18 -16.55
CA LEU A 17 1.05 -6.16 -15.72
C LEU A 17 1.93 -5.63 -14.58
N ILE A 18 2.91 -6.43 -14.12
CA ILE A 18 3.84 -6.06 -13.05
C ILE A 18 4.97 -5.17 -13.60
N THR A 19 5.34 -5.30 -14.87
CA THR A 19 6.46 -4.54 -15.49
C THR A 19 6.05 -3.12 -15.89
N GLU A 20 4.85 -2.93 -16.45
CA GLU A 20 4.37 -1.61 -16.91
C GLU A 20 3.79 -0.74 -15.77
N GLY A 21 3.61 -1.33 -14.59
CA GLY A 21 2.77 -0.78 -13.53
C GLY A 21 3.51 -0.15 -12.36
N GLY A 22 4.85 -0.13 -12.33
CA GLY A 22 5.62 0.26 -11.13
C GLY A 22 5.13 1.54 -10.43
N PRO A 23 5.19 2.72 -11.08
CA PRO A 23 4.70 3.98 -10.49
C PRO A 23 3.21 3.96 -10.14
N ILE A 24 2.38 3.32 -10.98
CA ILE A 24 0.92 3.25 -10.77
C ILE A 24 0.59 2.37 -9.56
N THR A 25 1.25 1.22 -9.43
CA THR A 25 1.12 0.29 -8.30
C THR A 25 1.65 0.90 -7.02
N TYR A 26 2.75 1.68 -7.09
CA TYR A 26 3.25 2.44 -5.96
C TYR A 26 2.22 3.46 -5.47
N VAL A 27 1.67 4.29 -6.37
CA VAL A 27 0.68 5.31 -6.01
C VAL A 27 -0.61 4.68 -5.49
N ALA A 28 -1.08 3.58 -6.09
CA ALA A 28 -2.24 2.84 -5.59
C ALA A 28 -2.00 2.25 -4.19
N CYS A 29 -0.81 1.69 -3.95
CA CYS A 29 -0.42 1.16 -2.64
C CYS A 29 -0.38 2.26 -1.57
N VAL A 30 0.26 3.39 -1.88
CA VAL A 30 0.32 4.54 -0.96
C VAL A 30 -1.08 5.10 -0.68
N ALA A 31 -1.94 5.19 -1.69
CA ALA A 31 -3.33 5.61 -1.50
C ALA A 31 -4.10 4.68 -0.56
N ALA A 32 -3.93 3.36 -0.69
CA ALA A 32 -4.53 2.38 0.21
C ALA A 32 -3.99 2.49 1.64
N CYS A 33 -2.67 2.66 1.83
CA CYS A 33 -2.08 2.90 3.16
C CYS A 33 -2.64 4.16 3.82
N ASN A 34 -2.85 5.23 3.04
CA ASN A 34 -3.44 6.48 3.54
C ASN A 34 -4.92 6.30 3.90
N ALA A 35 -5.69 5.56 3.10
CA ALA A 35 -7.08 5.23 3.44
C ALA A 35 -7.16 4.40 4.74
N ALA A 36 -6.25 3.44 4.92
CA ALA A 36 -6.19 2.60 6.11
C ALA A 36 -5.87 3.38 7.38
N VAL A 37 -4.91 4.31 7.34
CA VAL A 37 -4.60 5.13 8.53
C VAL A 37 -5.75 6.08 8.88
N VAL A 38 -6.44 6.64 7.88
CA VAL A 38 -7.64 7.47 8.09
C VAL A 38 -8.73 6.65 8.79
N ALA A 39 -8.97 5.41 8.34
CA ALA A 39 -9.94 4.51 8.97
C ALA A 39 -9.53 4.13 10.41
N CYS A 40 -8.24 3.90 10.66
CA CYS A 40 -7.69 3.61 11.99
C CYS A 40 -7.87 4.80 12.95
N TYR A 41 -7.64 6.02 12.49
CA TYR A 41 -7.90 7.22 13.29
C TYR A 41 -9.39 7.40 13.56
N ALA A 42 -10.23 7.20 12.55
CA ALA A 42 -11.68 7.35 12.67
C ALA A 42 -12.28 6.34 13.67
N SER A 43 -11.80 5.09 13.70
CA SER A 43 -12.25 4.09 14.67
C SER A 43 -11.88 4.44 16.12
N LEU A 44 -10.87 5.29 16.31
CA LEU A 44 -10.43 5.84 17.60
C LEU A 44 -11.08 7.20 17.92
N GLY A 45 -11.91 7.75 17.03
CA GLY A 45 -12.54 9.06 17.20
C GLY A 45 -11.65 10.26 16.89
N PHE A 46 -10.53 10.06 16.19
CA PHE A 46 -9.61 11.11 15.77
C PHE A 46 -9.71 11.39 14.27
N VAL A 47 -9.29 12.58 13.86
CA VAL A 47 -9.12 12.94 12.45
C VAL A 47 -7.65 12.83 12.10
N PHE A 48 -7.34 12.10 11.03
CA PHE A 48 -5.95 11.96 10.58
C PHE A 48 -5.36 13.33 10.22
N GLY A 49 -4.12 13.58 10.65
CA GLY A 49 -3.42 14.86 10.43
C GLY A 49 -3.73 15.96 11.45
N THR A 50 -4.67 15.76 12.39
CA THR A 50 -4.98 16.77 13.44
C THR A 50 -4.30 16.47 14.77
N VAL A 51 -3.72 15.28 14.94
CA VAL A 51 -3.05 14.86 16.17
C VAL A 51 -1.55 15.11 16.06
N THR A 52 -1.02 15.97 16.92
CA THR A 52 0.43 16.19 17.07
C THR A 52 1.02 15.11 17.96
N ALA A 53 2.10 14.45 17.51
CA ALA A 53 2.76 13.32 18.16
C ALA A 53 3.55 13.70 19.45
N GLY A 54 2.97 14.50 20.33
CA GLY A 54 3.54 14.90 21.62
C GLY A 54 3.29 13.90 22.75
N ALA A 55 3.78 14.20 23.95
CA ALA A 55 3.72 13.33 25.13
C ALA A 55 2.30 12.94 25.60
N GLY A 56 1.26 13.65 25.16
CA GLY A 56 -0.15 13.34 25.44
C GLY A 56 -0.85 12.51 24.36
N THR A 57 -0.14 12.10 23.30
CA THR A 57 -0.75 11.37 22.18
C THR A 57 -1.17 9.97 22.62
N PRO A 58 -2.41 9.53 22.35
CA PRO A 58 -2.83 8.17 22.64
C PRO A 58 -1.93 7.15 21.92
N ALA A 59 -1.48 6.14 22.65
CA ALA A 59 -0.63 5.08 22.09
C ALA A 59 -1.25 4.38 20.87
N ALA A 60 -2.59 4.23 20.87
CA ALA A 60 -3.32 3.65 19.73
C ALA A 60 -3.19 4.50 18.45
N VAL A 61 -3.18 5.84 18.57
CA VAL A 61 -3.01 6.75 17.43
C VAL A 61 -1.59 6.66 16.88
N LEU A 62 -0.58 6.59 17.75
CA LEU A 62 0.81 6.34 17.37
C LEU A 62 0.98 4.99 16.66
N ALA A 63 0.25 3.95 17.10
CA ALA A 63 0.26 2.65 16.46
C ALA A 63 -0.32 2.70 15.03
N CYS A 64 -1.40 3.47 14.78
CA CYS A 64 -1.92 3.70 13.43
C CYS A 64 -0.85 4.30 12.51
N ASN A 65 -0.08 5.29 12.99
CA ASN A 65 1.00 5.90 12.21
C ASN A 65 2.15 4.92 11.95
N ALA A 66 2.54 4.13 12.95
CA ALA A 66 3.57 3.11 12.79
C ALA A 66 3.18 2.07 11.72
N ALA A 67 1.92 1.64 11.72
CA ALA A 67 1.38 0.75 10.70
C ALA A 67 1.37 1.39 9.30
N GLN A 68 1.03 2.68 9.19
CA GLN A 68 1.10 3.43 7.93
C GLN A 68 2.54 3.45 7.38
N SER A 69 3.52 3.76 8.22
CA SER A 69 4.93 3.78 7.83
C SER A 69 5.42 2.42 7.34
N ALA A 70 5.06 1.34 8.04
CA ALA A 70 5.37 -0.03 7.61
C ALA A 70 4.70 -0.38 6.27
N CYS A 71 3.45 0.05 6.07
CA CYS A 71 2.72 -0.11 4.81
C CYS A 71 3.44 0.61 3.65
N TRP A 72 3.88 1.85 3.88
CA TRP A 72 4.67 2.62 2.90
C TRP A 72 6.00 1.95 2.55
N VAL A 73 6.70 1.39 3.53
CA VAL A 73 7.92 0.61 3.28
C VAL A 73 7.60 -0.60 2.41
N GLY A 74 6.48 -1.29 2.64
CA GLY A 74 6.02 -2.37 1.77
C GLY A 74 5.73 -1.93 0.33
N CYS A 75 5.22 -0.71 0.14
CA CYS A 75 4.96 -0.16 -1.20
C CYS A 75 6.22 0.11 -2.03
N SER A 76 7.40 0.22 -1.40
CA SER A 76 8.64 0.59 -2.08
C SER A 76 9.00 -0.33 -3.24
N ALA A 77 8.62 -1.62 -3.19
CA ALA A 77 8.84 -2.59 -4.25
C ALA A 77 8.19 -2.18 -5.59
N GLY A 78 7.02 -1.52 -5.57
CA GLY A 78 6.37 -1.00 -6.78
C GLY A 78 7.06 0.25 -7.33
N GLY A 79 7.64 1.09 -6.45
CA GLY A 79 8.24 2.37 -6.84
C GLY A 79 9.66 2.27 -7.40
N VAL A 80 10.41 1.23 -7.01
CA VAL A 80 11.81 1.01 -7.46
C VAL A 80 11.92 -0.04 -8.56
N ALA A 81 10.83 -0.69 -8.93
CA ALA A 81 10.82 -1.65 -10.03
C ALA A 81 11.14 -0.93 -11.35
N PRO A 82 12.08 -1.45 -12.16
CA PRO A 82 12.34 -0.90 -13.48
C PRO A 82 11.06 -0.98 -14.32
N THR A 83 10.65 0.17 -14.85
CA THR A 83 9.62 0.28 -15.87
C THR A 83 10.28 0.10 -17.24
N PRO A 84 9.76 -0.75 -18.14
CA PRO A 84 10.21 -0.84 -19.53
C PRO A 84 10.07 0.47 -20.30
#